data_AF-A0A0R1VIG3-F1
#
_entry.id   AF-A0A0R1VIG3-F1
#
_cell.length_a   1.000
_cell.length_b   1.000
_cell.length_c   1.000
_cell.angle_alpha   90.00
_cell.angle_beta   90.00
_cell.angle_gamma   90.00
#
_symmetry.space_group_name_H-M   'P 1'
#
loop_
_entity.id
_entity.type
_entity.pdbx_description
1 polymer ?
#
loop_
_entity_poly.entity_id
_entity_poly.type
_entity_poly.pdbx_seq_one_letter_code
_entity_poly.pdbx_strand_id
1 'polypeptide(L)'
;MLTLVQQELFKLVHKKSTWILAVLQLVLMIVSAVLGKNNSDTLDVKSIFISGFGGLSWIVFIMIVACSSAIAMEFQYGTIKELLYRRYSRGMILVSKWLTMLIYSIVYYVATFLISIILQLLLFSSDFSLSDTYQNNHSYLAAAGLTYLGNFIILWLLLSLVLLLANIFKTTAAAITVGIIAYFATSIISSVMFALMTRWEWLKWNPFNMLHLPSQMLNGKIFKILTLLSTPEMVIGNLVYIAIFLGLGFLVFRRRNV
;
A
#
# COMPACT_ATOMS: atom_id res chain seq x y z
N MET A 1 -2.24 -22.49 -12.38
CA MET A 1 -1.97 -21.22 -11.67
C MET A 1 -3.25 -20.41 -11.58
N LEU A 2 -3.89 -20.13 -12.73
CA LEU A 2 -5.08 -19.30 -12.82
C LEU A 2 -6.26 -19.80 -11.96
N THR A 3 -6.46 -21.12 -11.89
CA THR A 3 -7.47 -21.75 -11.04
C THR A 3 -7.27 -21.50 -9.54
N LEU A 4 -6.03 -21.47 -9.05
CA LEU A 4 -5.72 -21.14 -7.65
C LEU A 4 -6.03 -19.67 -7.36
N VAL A 5 -5.65 -18.78 -8.26
CA VAL A 5 -5.95 -17.34 -8.13
C VAL A 5 -7.45 -17.12 -8.09
N GLN A 6 -8.22 -17.78 -8.96
CA GLN A 6 -9.69 -17.72 -8.94
C GLN A 6 -10.28 -18.24 -7.63
N GLN A 7 -9.76 -19.33 -7.08
CA GLN A 7 -10.20 -19.87 -5.78
C GLN A 7 -9.91 -18.89 -4.63
N GLU A 8 -8.72 -18.30 -4.61
CA GLU A 8 -8.33 -17.33 -3.57
C GLU A 8 -9.13 -16.02 -3.70
N LEU A 9 -9.37 -15.53 -4.92
CA LEU A 9 -10.27 -14.40 -5.17
C LEU A 9 -11.70 -14.70 -4.71
N PHE A 10 -12.21 -15.90 -5.02
CA PHE A 10 -13.54 -16.31 -4.61
C PHE A 10 -13.67 -16.32 -3.07
N LYS A 11 -12.68 -16.85 -2.36
CA LYS A 11 -12.63 -16.82 -0.88
C LYS A 11 -12.66 -15.39 -0.35
N LEU A 12 -11.86 -14.48 -0.93
CA LEU A 12 -11.80 -13.09 -0.50
C LEU A 12 -13.13 -12.36 -0.72
N VAL A 13 -13.75 -12.51 -1.90
CA VAL A 13 -15.00 -11.82 -2.25
C VAL A 13 -16.18 -12.29 -1.39
N HIS A 14 -16.23 -13.57 -1.00
CA HIS A 14 -17.33 -14.11 -0.19
C HIS A 14 -17.13 -13.92 1.32
N LYS A 15 -15.95 -13.47 1.76
CA LYS A 15 -15.70 -13.17 3.17
C LYS A 15 -16.43 -11.87 3.54
N LYS A 16 -17.38 -11.95 4.49
CA LYS A 16 -18.16 -10.79 4.97
C LYS A 16 -17.29 -9.58 5.35
N SER A 17 -16.15 -9.84 5.98
CA SER A 17 -15.18 -8.81 6.39
C SER A 17 -14.68 -7.96 5.22
N THR A 18 -14.54 -8.53 4.01
CA THR A 18 -14.07 -7.82 2.81
C THR A 18 -15.04 -6.69 2.43
N TRP A 19 -16.35 -6.98 2.46
CA TRP A 19 -17.38 -6.00 2.13
C TRP A 19 -17.57 -4.97 3.25
N ILE A 20 -17.50 -5.40 4.52
CA ILE A 20 -17.58 -4.49 5.66
C ILE A 20 -16.44 -3.45 5.60
N LEU A 21 -15.21 -3.89 5.31
CA LEU A 21 -14.06 -2.99 5.17
C LEU A 21 -14.17 -2.07 3.95
N ALA A 22 -14.71 -2.55 2.82
CA ALA A 22 -14.95 -1.73 1.64
C ALA A 22 -16.02 -0.65 1.89
N VAL A 23 -17.10 -0.96 2.61
CA VAL A 23 -18.11 0.03 3.00
C VAL A 23 -17.53 1.02 4.00
N LEU A 24 -16.78 0.55 5.00
CA LEU A 24 -16.10 1.42 5.97
C LEU A 24 -15.15 2.41 5.28
N GLN A 25 -14.36 1.94 4.31
CA GLN A 25 -13.50 2.77 3.47
C GLN A 25 -14.28 3.89 2.79
N LEU A 26 -15.40 3.55 2.14
CA LEU A 26 -16.25 4.50 1.44
C LEU A 26 -16.80 5.55 2.41
N VAL A 27 -17.30 5.14 3.58
CA VAL A 27 -17.81 6.04 4.62
C VAL A 27 -16.72 7.01 5.08
N LEU A 28 -15.50 6.51 5.33
CA LEU A 28 -14.38 7.36 5.76
C LEU A 28 -13.99 8.39 4.69
N MET A 29 -14.03 8.02 3.41
CA MET A 29 -13.81 8.96 2.31
C MET A 29 -14.89 10.04 2.27
N ILE A 30 -16.18 9.68 2.40
CA ILE A 30 -17.27 10.66 2.45
C ILE A 30 -17.09 11.61 3.64
N VAL A 31 -16.80 11.08 4.83
CA VAL A 31 -16.60 11.89 6.04
C VAL A 31 -15.49 12.91 5.82
N SER A 32 -14.34 12.49 5.28
CA SER A 32 -13.23 13.42 5.01
C SER A 32 -13.57 14.46 3.94
N ALA A 33 -14.37 14.10 2.92
CA ALA A 33 -14.81 15.03 1.90
C ALA A 33 -15.78 16.09 2.46
N VAL A 34 -16.71 15.69 3.33
CA VAL A 34 -17.63 16.62 4.02
C VAL A 34 -16.86 17.53 4.99
N LEU A 35 -15.89 16.99 5.74
CA LEU A 35 -15.04 17.79 6.61
C LEU A 35 -14.21 18.82 5.83
N GLY A 36 -13.67 18.44 4.66
CA GLY A 36 -12.97 19.33 3.75
C GLY A 36 -13.87 20.46 3.23
N LYS A 37 -15.14 20.17 2.96
CA LYS A 37 -16.12 21.17 2.53
C LYS A 37 -16.48 22.16 3.63
N ASN A 38 -16.70 21.69 4.85
CA ASN A 38 -17.14 22.53 5.96
C ASN A 38 -16.03 23.43 6.52
N ASN A 39 -14.76 23.07 6.30
CA ASN A 39 -13.60 23.80 6.82
C ASN A 39 -12.68 24.30 5.69
N SER A 40 -13.26 24.72 4.57
CA SER A 40 -12.55 25.12 3.34
C SER A 40 -11.49 26.21 3.54
N ASP A 41 -11.64 27.06 4.57
CA ASP A 41 -10.69 28.13 4.88
C ASP A 41 -9.41 27.64 5.55
N THR A 42 -9.45 26.46 6.18
CA THR A 42 -8.31 25.87 6.91
C THR A 42 -7.73 24.64 6.23
N LEU A 43 -8.57 23.91 5.48
CA LEU A 43 -8.21 22.69 4.79
C LEU A 43 -8.11 22.95 3.30
N ASP A 44 -6.90 22.82 2.75
CA ASP A 44 -6.71 22.84 1.31
C ASP A 44 -7.39 21.61 0.68
N VAL A 45 -8.62 21.81 0.22
CA VAL A 45 -9.47 20.80 -0.43
C VAL A 45 -8.71 20.07 -1.54
N LYS A 46 -7.82 20.79 -2.22
CA LYS A 46 -7.04 20.28 -3.35
C LYS A 46 -6.03 19.23 -2.91
N SER A 47 -5.36 19.45 -1.79
CA SER A 47 -4.43 18.48 -1.18
C SER A 47 -5.16 17.20 -0.73
N ILE A 48 -6.38 17.36 -0.19
CA ILE A 48 -7.21 16.25 0.28
C ILE A 48 -7.66 15.40 -0.91
N PHE A 49 -8.05 16.03 -2.03
CA PHE A 49 -8.38 15.32 -3.27
C PHE A 49 -7.18 14.50 -3.80
N ILE A 50 -5.98 15.09 -3.85
CA ILE A 50 -4.77 14.41 -4.33
C ILE A 50 -4.41 13.20 -3.46
N SER A 51 -4.70 13.27 -2.15
CA SER A 51 -4.56 12.15 -1.22
C SER A 51 -5.70 11.11 -1.30
N GLY A 52 -6.67 11.31 -2.18
CA GLY A 52 -7.84 10.44 -2.32
C GLY A 52 -8.77 10.49 -1.12
N PHE A 53 -8.97 11.66 -0.51
CA PHE A 53 -9.85 11.82 0.66
C PHE A 53 -9.46 10.87 1.81
N GLY A 54 -8.17 10.78 2.09
CA GLY A 54 -7.59 9.86 3.09
C GLY A 54 -7.69 8.36 2.75
N GLY A 55 -8.33 8.00 1.63
CA GLY A 55 -8.55 6.63 1.24
C GLY A 55 -7.24 5.85 1.04
N LEU A 56 -6.20 6.49 0.50
CA LEU A 56 -4.90 5.87 0.28
C LEU A 56 -4.28 5.32 1.58
N SER A 57 -4.39 6.05 2.69
CA SER A 57 -3.87 5.61 4.00
C SER A 57 -4.65 4.41 4.56
N TRP A 58 -5.97 4.44 4.41
CA TRP A 58 -6.82 3.35 4.90
C TRP A 58 -6.64 2.04 4.13
N ILE A 59 -6.35 2.12 2.82
CA ILE A 59 -6.01 0.95 2.00
C ILE A 59 -4.80 0.22 2.59
N VAL A 60 -3.80 0.93 3.12
CA VAL A 60 -2.62 0.30 3.75
C VAL A 60 -3.04 -0.64 4.87
N PHE A 61 -3.91 -0.19 5.79
CA PHE A 61 -4.37 -1.01 6.90
C PHE A 61 -5.19 -2.21 6.45
N ILE A 62 -6.14 -2.00 5.53
CA ILE A 62 -6.98 -3.08 4.98
C ILE A 62 -6.10 -4.14 4.32
N MET A 63 -5.12 -3.72 3.54
CA MET A 63 -4.22 -4.60 2.81
C MET A 63 -3.24 -5.35 3.73
N ILE A 64 -2.71 -4.72 4.79
CA ILE A 64 -1.87 -5.39 5.79
C ILE A 64 -2.64 -6.53 6.45
N VAL A 65 -3.87 -6.28 6.89
CA VAL A 65 -4.74 -7.28 7.52
C VAL A 65 -5.06 -8.40 6.53
N ALA A 66 -5.44 -8.06 5.30
CA ALA A 66 -5.75 -9.05 4.27
C ALA A 66 -4.54 -9.93 3.94
N CYS A 67 -3.35 -9.35 3.73
CA CYS A 67 -2.10 -10.08 3.43
C CYS A 67 -1.69 -11.00 4.57
N SER A 68 -1.72 -10.52 5.80
CA SER A 68 -1.41 -11.34 6.97
C SER A 68 -2.36 -12.53 7.06
N SER A 69 -3.67 -12.28 6.91
CA SER A 69 -4.68 -13.32 7.02
C SER A 69 -4.58 -14.38 5.91
N ALA A 70 -4.26 -13.98 4.67
CA ALA A 70 -4.20 -14.87 3.52
C ALA A 70 -3.16 -16.00 3.68
N ILE A 71 -2.05 -15.73 4.38
CA ILE A 71 -0.98 -16.69 4.64
C ILE A 71 -1.17 -17.36 6.00
N ALA A 72 -1.30 -16.57 7.08
CA ALA A 72 -1.22 -17.11 8.43
C ALA A 72 -2.44 -17.95 8.82
N MET A 73 -3.65 -17.66 8.30
CA MET A 73 -4.83 -18.50 8.57
C MET A 73 -4.66 -19.93 8.03
N GLU A 74 -3.99 -20.08 6.89
CA GLU A 74 -3.78 -21.40 6.27
C GLU A 74 -2.84 -22.27 7.13
N PHE A 75 -1.82 -21.64 7.73
CA PHE A 75 -0.94 -22.32 8.68
C PHE A 75 -1.62 -22.60 10.02
N GLN A 76 -2.46 -21.68 10.50
CA GLN A 76 -3.16 -21.80 11.77
C GLN A 76 -4.22 -22.91 11.74
N TYR A 77 -4.98 -23.01 10.65
CA TYR A 77 -6.02 -24.03 10.48
C TYR A 77 -5.52 -25.33 9.82
N GLY A 78 -4.25 -25.41 9.45
CA GLY A 78 -3.66 -26.61 8.84
C GLY A 78 -4.12 -26.92 7.40
N THR A 79 -4.89 -26.02 6.77
CA THR A 79 -5.48 -26.21 5.43
C THR A 79 -4.44 -26.28 4.30
N ILE A 80 -3.18 -25.90 4.58
CA ILE A 80 -2.07 -26.08 3.63
C ILE A 80 -1.84 -27.56 3.30
N LYS A 81 -2.05 -28.48 4.26
CA LYS A 81 -1.88 -29.92 4.02
C LYS A 81 -2.88 -30.44 2.99
N GLU A 82 -4.14 -30.02 3.11
CA GLU A 82 -5.22 -30.35 2.18
C GLU A 82 -4.96 -29.82 0.77
N LEU A 83 -4.40 -28.60 0.65
CA LEU A 83 -4.01 -28.01 -0.63
C LEU A 83 -2.85 -28.76 -1.29
N LEU A 84 -1.87 -29.21 -0.51
CA LEU A 84 -0.72 -29.96 -1.00
C LEU A 84 -1.10 -31.37 -1.48
N TYR A 85 -2.11 -31.99 -0.86
CA TYR A 85 -2.63 -33.30 -1.28
C TYR A 85 -3.22 -33.28 -2.69
N ARG A 86 -3.76 -32.13 -3.13
CA ARG A 86 -4.32 -31.92 -4.48
C ARG A 86 -3.28 -31.70 -5.59
N ARG A 87 -2.00 -32.06 -5.38
CA ARG A 87 -0.86 -31.93 -6.31
C ARG A 87 -0.40 -30.50 -6.66
N TYR A 88 -0.76 -29.48 -5.87
CA TYR A 88 -0.20 -28.14 -6.07
C TYR A 88 1.20 -28.03 -5.46
N SER A 89 2.14 -27.38 -6.15
CA SER A 89 3.47 -27.14 -5.59
C SER A 89 3.43 -26.04 -4.52
N ARG A 90 4.32 -26.13 -3.53
CA ARG A 90 4.41 -25.14 -2.43
C ARG A 90 4.58 -23.71 -2.96
N GLY A 91 5.47 -23.53 -3.94
CA GLY A 91 5.70 -22.23 -4.56
C GLY A 91 4.48 -21.71 -5.33
N MET A 92 3.75 -22.60 -6.00
CA MET A 92 2.53 -22.28 -6.74
C MET A 92 1.41 -21.75 -5.84
N ILE A 93 1.26 -22.31 -4.64
CA ILE A 93 0.30 -21.82 -3.64
C ILE A 93 0.67 -20.40 -3.21
N LEU A 94 1.93 -20.17 -2.81
CA LEU A 94 2.37 -18.85 -2.33
C LEU A 94 2.25 -17.76 -3.40
N VAL A 95 2.71 -18.04 -4.62
CA VAL A 95 2.64 -17.09 -5.74
C VAL A 95 1.18 -16.79 -6.11
N SER A 96 0.28 -17.78 -6.05
CA SER A 96 -1.15 -17.53 -6.29
C SER A 96 -1.75 -16.55 -5.27
N LYS A 97 -1.32 -16.61 -4.00
CA LYS A 97 -1.74 -15.67 -2.96
C LYS A 97 -1.20 -14.27 -3.22
N TRP A 98 0.07 -14.15 -3.62
CA TRP A 98 0.64 -12.84 -3.99
C TRP A 98 -0.09 -12.20 -5.17
N LEU A 99 -0.40 -12.97 -6.21
CA LEU A 99 -1.18 -12.50 -7.36
C LEU A 99 -2.61 -12.11 -6.95
N THR A 100 -3.23 -12.87 -6.05
CA THR A 100 -4.56 -12.54 -5.53
C THR A 100 -4.53 -11.21 -4.77
N MET A 101 -3.55 -11.02 -3.89
CA MET A 101 -3.35 -9.76 -3.16
C MET A 101 -3.02 -8.60 -4.10
N LEU A 102 -2.39 -8.88 -5.24
CA LEU A 102 -2.12 -7.88 -6.29
C LEU A 102 -3.36 -7.41 -7.01
N ILE A 103 -4.20 -8.34 -7.44
CA ILE A 103 -5.47 -8.00 -8.07
C ILE A 103 -6.34 -7.23 -7.06
N TYR A 104 -6.34 -7.67 -5.80
CA TYR A 104 -7.09 -7.03 -4.74
C TYR A 104 -6.62 -5.59 -4.47
N SER A 105 -5.30 -5.33 -4.42
CA SER A 105 -4.79 -3.97 -4.23
C SER A 105 -5.11 -3.05 -5.41
N ILE A 106 -4.99 -3.54 -6.64
CA ILE A 106 -5.36 -2.75 -7.84
C ILE A 106 -6.84 -2.36 -7.80
N VAL A 107 -7.73 -3.29 -7.46
CA VAL A 107 -9.18 -2.99 -7.36
C VAL A 107 -9.44 -1.89 -6.32
N TYR A 108 -8.80 -1.93 -5.14
CA TYR A 108 -8.95 -0.88 -4.13
C TYR A 108 -8.44 0.48 -4.59
N TYR A 109 -7.29 0.53 -5.27
CA TYR A 109 -6.74 1.79 -5.78
C TYR A 109 -7.63 2.40 -6.87
N VAL A 110 -8.09 1.58 -7.82
CA VAL A 110 -9.00 2.04 -8.89
C VAL A 110 -10.32 2.50 -8.29
N ALA A 111 -10.90 1.75 -7.35
CA ALA A 111 -12.14 2.14 -6.69
C ALA A 111 -11.99 3.46 -5.93
N THR A 112 -10.90 3.63 -5.17
CA THR A 112 -10.62 4.86 -4.42
C THR A 112 -10.44 6.04 -5.38
N PHE A 113 -9.76 5.84 -6.50
CA PHE A 113 -9.59 6.88 -7.52
C PHE A 113 -10.93 7.33 -8.11
N LEU A 114 -11.78 6.38 -8.52
CA LEU A 114 -13.11 6.68 -9.06
C LEU A 114 -14.01 7.37 -8.02
N ILE A 115 -14.04 6.86 -6.79
CA ILE A 115 -14.82 7.47 -5.70
C ILE A 115 -14.31 8.88 -5.42
N SER A 116 -12.99 9.12 -5.44
CA SER A 116 -12.43 10.45 -5.20
C SER A 116 -12.87 11.46 -6.26
N ILE A 117 -12.92 11.07 -7.54
CA ILE A 117 -13.45 11.91 -8.62
C ILE A 117 -14.95 12.18 -8.42
N ILE A 118 -15.73 11.15 -8.09
CA ILE A 118 -17.17 11.30 -7.85
C ILE A 118 -17.44 12.25 -6.68
N LEU A 119 -16.75 12.10 -5.56
CA LEU A 119 -16.89 12.97 -4.39
C LEU A 119 -16.48 14.41 -4.70
N GLN A 120 -15.39 14.59 -5.44
CA GLN A 120 -14.95 15.92 -5.87
C GLN A 120 -16.03 16.60 -6.72
N LEU A 121 -16.59 15.89 -7.71
CA LEU A 121 -17.63 16.41 -8.60
C LEU A 121 -18.93 16.73 -7.88
N LEU A 122 -19.33 15.94 -6.88
CA LEU A 122 -20.60 16.14 -6.15
C LEU A 122 -20.52 17.23 -5.09
N LEU A 123 -19.38 17.40 -4.42
CA LEU A 123 -19.28 18.28 -3.25
C LEU A 123 -18.70 19.66 -3.57
N PHE A 124 -17.85 19.78 -4.61
CA PHE A 124 -17.02 20.96 -4.90
C PHE A 124 -17.22 21.50 -6.33
N SER A 125 -18.41 21.32 -6.92
CA SER A 125 -18.71 21.57 -8.34
C SER A 125 -18.51 23.03 -8.81
N SER A 126 -18.37 24.01 -7.91
CA SER A 126 -18.32 25.44 -8.23
C SER A 126 -16.92 26.04 -8.39
N ASP A 127 -15.87 25.44 -7.79
CA ASP A 127 -14.59 26.15 -7.59
C ASP A 127 -13.37 25.41 -8.16
N PHE A 128 -13.57 24.37 -8.99
CA PHE A 128 -12.48 23.48 -9.38
C PHE A 128 -12.41 23.15 -10.87
N SER A 129 -11.35 23.63 -11.52
CA SER A 129 -10.92 23.18 -12.84
C SER A 129 -9.90 22.04 -12.65
N LEU A 130 -10.22 20.84 -13.16
CA LEU A 130 -9.31 19.67 -13.13
C LEU A 130 -7.96 19.93 -13.84
N SER A 131 -7.93 20.96 -14.68
CA SER A 131 -6.78 21.44 -15.46
C SER A 131 -5.92 22.49 -14.75
N ASP A 132 -6.38 23.05 -13.62
CA ASP A 132 -5.60 24.06 -12.90
C ASP A 132 -4.25 23.44 -12.44
N THR A 133 -3.24 24.28 -12.28
CA THR A 133 -1.92 23.82 -11.86
C THR A 133 -1.89 23.62 -10.35
N TYR A 134 -1.39 22.46 -9.93
CA TYR A 134 -0.93 22.18 -8.58
C TYR A 134 0.60 22.22 -8.57
N GLN A 135 1.20 22.34 -7.38
CA GLN A 135 2.65 22.45 -7.13
C GLN A 135 3.55 21.82 -8.22
N ASN A 136 4.56 22.58 -8.68
CA ASN A 136 5.45 22.24 -9.80
C ASN A 136 4.80 22.17 -11.21
N ASN A 137 3.70 22.89 -11.45
CA ASN A 137 3.05 23.01 -12.76
C ASN A 137 2.38 21.72 -13.29
N HIS A 138 2.13 20.74 -12.42
CA HIS A 138 1.36 19.55 -12.77
C HIS A 138 -0.14 19.84 -12.67
N SER A 139 -0.95 19.40 -13.63
CA SER A 139 -2.41 19.41 -13.49
C SER A 139 -2.83 18.57 -12.29
N TYR A 140 -3.92 18.93 -11.61
CA TYR A 140 -4.41 18.20 -10.43
C TYR A 140 -4.59 16.70 -10.66
N LEU A 141 -5.09 16.32 -11.83
CA LEU A 141 -5.24 14.92 -12.20
C LEU A 141 -3.90 14.19 -12.32
N ALA A 142 -2.87 14.86 -12.85
CA ALA A 142 -1.52 14.31 -12.94
C ALA A 142 -0.87 14.17 -11.56
N ALA A 143 -1.05 15.16 -10.68
CA ALA A 143 -0.57 15.10 -9.30
C ALA A 143 -1.25 13.96 -8.52
N ALA A 144 -2.57 13.79 -8.65
CA ALA A 144 -3.30 12.67 -8.08
C ALA A 144 -2.77 11.33 -8.63
N GLY A 145 -2.64 11.19 -9.96
CA GLY A 145 -2.10 9.97 -10.58
C GLY A 145 -0.70 9.59 -10.08
N LEU A 146 0.21 10.57 -10.00
CA LEU A 146 1.56 10.36 -9.46
C LEU A 146 1.54 9.93 -7.98
N THR A 147 0.65 10.53 -7.19
CA THR A 147 0.48 10.18 -5.77
C THR A 147 -0.02 8.75 -5.61
N TYR A 148 -1.01 8.33 -6.41
CA TYR A 148 -1.55 6.98 -6.39
C TYR A 148 -0.48 5.95 -6.80
N LEU A 149 0.29 6.23 -7.86
CA LEU A 149 1.37 5.35 -8.28
C LEU A 149 2.48 5.23 -7.22
N GLY A 150 2.91 6.36 -6.64
CA GLY A 150 3.91 6.36 -5.57
C GLY A 150 3.44 5.59 -4.34
N ASN A 151 2.19 5.78 -3.92
CA ASN A 151 1.61 5.05 -2.78
C ASN A 151 1.45 3.56 -3.08
N PHE A 152 1.12 3.19 -4.31
CA PHE A 152 1.00 1.78 -4.70
C PHE A 152 2.34 1.04 -4.58
N ILE A 153 3.44 1.65 -5.03
CA ILE A 153 4.79 1.07 -4.91
C ILE A 153 5.16 0.89 -3.43
N ILE A 154 4.90 1.91 -2.61
CA ILE A 154 5.14 1.87 -1.16
C ILE A 154 4.32 0.80 -0.46
N LEU A 155 3.04 0.71 -0.80
CA LEU A 155 2.14 -0.29 -0.27
C LEU A 155 2.73 -1.68 -0.53
N TRP A 156 3.22 -1.93 -1.74
CA TRP A 156 3.88 -3.19 -2.06
C TRP A 156 5.16 -3.45 -1.30
N LEU A 157 5.99 -2.42 -1.06
CA LEU A 157 7.15 -2.55 -0.19
C LEU A 157 6.72 -3.02 1.21
N LEU A 158 5.72 -2.37 1.81
CA LEU A 158 5.18 -2.77 3.12
C LEU A 158 4.55 -4.17 3.10
N LEU A 159 3.74 -4.49 2.09
CA LEU A 159 3.08 -5.79 1.98
C LEU A 159 4.08 -6.92 1.78
N SER A 160 5.16 -6.71 1.03
CA SER A 160 6.20 -7.73 0.85
C SER A 160 6.88 -8.09 2.17
N LEU A 161 7.12 -7.09 3.03
CA LEU A 161 7.59 -7.29 4.40
C LEU A 161 6.54 -8.02 5.25
N VAL A 162 5.27 -7.60 5.21
CA VAL A 162 4.19 -8.27 5.97
C VAL A 162 4.04 -9.74 5.55
N LEU A 163 4.10 -10.04 4.25
CA LEU A 163 4.00 -11.41 3.72
C LEU A 163 5.20 -12.26 4.16
N LEU A 164 6.41 -11.70 4.17
CA LEU A 164 7.59 -12.35 4.72
C LEU A 164 7.39 -12.69 6.21
N LEU A 165 6.93 -11.73 7.01
CA LEU A 165 6.73 -11.93 8.44
C LEU A 165 5.57 -12.87 8.76
N ALA A 166 4.50 -12.85 7.98
CA ALA A 166 3.39 -13.82 8.09
C ALA A 166 3.87 -15.26 7.88
N ASN A 167 4.86 -15.45 6.98
CA ASN A 167 5.51 -16.75 6.80
C ASN A 167 6.39 -17.16 7.99
N ILE A 168 6.94 -16.21 8.76
CA ILE A 168 7.84 -16.47 9.90
C ILE A 168 7.05 -16.71 11.20
N PHE A 169 6.14 -15.80 11.57
CA PHE A 169 5.57 -15.76 12.93
C PHE A 169 4.39 -16.71 13.20
N LYS A 170 3.87 -17.41 12.18
CA LYS A 170 2.75 -18.39 12.26
C LYS A 170 1.42 -17.87 12.81
N THR A 171 1.38 -16.67 13.38
CA THR A 171 0.19 -16.00 13.89
C THR A 171 -0.14 -14.79 13.02
N THR A 172 -1.43 -14.59 12.75
CA THR A 172 -1.92 -13.42 12.00
C THR A 172 -1.61 -12.12 12.74
N ALA A 173 -1.76 -12.12 14.06
CA ALA A 173 -1.57 -10.95 14.92
C ALA A 173 -0.15 -10.37 14.82
N ALA A 174 0.89 -11.20 14.93
CA ALA A 174 2.28 -10.72 14.89
C ALA A 174 2.62 -10.00 13.58
N ALA A 175 2.21 -10.56 12.44
CA ALA A 175 2.47 -9.94 11.14
C ALA A 175 1.68 -8.62 10.95
N ILE A 176 0.45 -8.54 11.48
CA ILE A 176 -0.34 -7.30 11.46
C ILE A 176 0.34 -6.21 12.29
N THR A 177 0.73 -6.53 13.53
CA THR A 177 1.37 -5.58 14.44
C THR A 177 2.65 -5.00 13.83
N VAL A 178 3.52 -5.84 13.27
CA VAL A 178 4.76 -5.34 12.65
C VAL A 178 4.48 -4.50 11.40
N GLY A 179 3.50 -4.88 10.57
CA GLY A 179 3.12 -4.08 9.41
C GLY A 179 2.63 -2.68 9.78
N ILE A 180 1.79 -2.58 10.82
CA ILE A 180 1.27 -1.30 11.33
C ILE A 180 2.40 -0.47 11.94
N ILE A 181 3.26 -1.07 12.76
CA ILE A 181 4.43 -0.39 13.34
C ILE A 181 5.34 0.12 12.23
N ALA A 182 5.62 -0.68 11.20
CA ALA A 182 6.46 -0.27 10.08
C ALA A 182 5.87 0.93 9.31
N TYR A 183 4.54 0.96 9.13
CA TYR A 183 3.86 2.10 8.51
C TYR A 183 4.05 3.38 9.33
N PHE A 184 3.76 3.37 10.63
CA PHE A 184 3.94 4.56 11.49
C PHE A 184 5.40 4.90 11.80
N ALA A 185 6.30 3.91 11.75
CA ALA A 185 7.72 4.13 11.95
C ALA A 185 8.30 5.08 10.90
N THR A 186 7.72 5.13 9.68
CA THR A 186 8.11 6.13 8.68
C THR A 186 7.97 7.53 9.26
N SER A 187 6.76 7.97 9.57
CA SER A 187 6.50 9.34 10.03
C SER A 187 7.28 9.73 11.29
N ILE A 188 7.51 8.80 12.21
CA ILE A 188 8.24 9.07 13.46
C ILE A 188 9.76 9.16 13.24
N ILE A 189 10.32 8.26 12.42
CA ILE A 189 11.77 8.10 12.28
C ILE A 189 12.32 8.98 11.15
N SER A 190 11.51 9.42 10.20
CA SER A 190 11.93 10.21 9.04
C SER A 190 12.82 11.39 9.40
N SER A 191 12.45 12.21 10.38
CA SER A 191 13.21 13.41 10.76
C SER A 191 14.60 13.08 11.30
N VAL A 192 14.70 12.05 12.14
CA VAL A 192 15.98 11.57 12.68
C VAL A 192 16.81 10.93 11.56
N MET A 193 16.18 10.16 10.68
CA MET A 193 16.84 9.50 9.57
C MET A 193 17.44 10.51 8.57
N PHE A 194 16.71 11.56 8.19
CA PHE A 194 17.24 12.60 7.32
C PHE A 194 18.44 13.32 7.94
N ALA A 195 18.41 13.59 9.26
CA ALA A 195 19.55 14.16 9.97
C ALA A 195 20.76 13.20 10.04
N LEU A 196 20.54 11.89 10.10
CA LEU A 196 21.61 10.90 10.08
C LEU A 196 22.20 10.71 8.67
N MET A 197 21.37 10.83 7.62
CA MET A 197 21.79 10.70 6.22
C MET A 197 22.77 11.80 5.80
N THR A 198 22.71 13.00 6.39
CA THR A 198 23.71 14.05 6.12
C THR A 198 25.10 13.72 6.68
N ARG A 199 25.20 12.79 7.65
CA ARG A 199 26.49 12.32 8.19
C ARG A 199 26.96 11.00 7.57
N TRP A 200 26.03 10.11 7.23
CA TRP A 200 26.32 8.79 6.68
C TRP A 200 25.59 8.56 5.36
N GLU A 201 26.29 8.78 4.25
CA GLU A 201 25.69 8.74 2.91
C GLU A 201 25.13 7.37 2.51
N TRP A 202 25.67 6.27 3.03
CA TRP A 202 25.17 4.91 2.74
C TRP A 202 23.75 4.69 3.25
N LEU A 203 23.33 5.44 4.27
CA LEU A 203 22.00 5.34 4.89
C LEU A 203 20.88 5.77 3.94
N LYS A 204 21.21 6.45 2.82
CA LYS A 204 20.25 6.82 1.78
C LYS A 204 19.51 5.62 1.20
N TRP A 205 20.14 4.45 1.15
CA TRP A 205 19.51 3.24 0.60
C TRP A 205 18.54 2.55 1.56
N ASN A 206 18.35 3.06 2.78
CA ASN A 206 17.45 2.46 3.76
C ASN A 206 16.00 2.31 3.21
N PRO A 207 15.34 1.15 3.38
CA PRO A 207 13.92 0.96 3.06
C PRO A 207 12.99 2.04 3.63
N PHE A 208 13.29 2.60 4.80
CA PHE A 208 12.51 3.71 5.38
C PHE A 208 12.62 4.99 4.55
N ASN A 209 13.78 5.28 3.95
CA ASN A 209 13.94 6.41 3.05
C ASN A 209 13.14 6.20 1.76
N MET A 210 13.09 4.96 1.29
CA MET A 210 12.31 4.55 0.10
C MET A 210 10.80 4.79 0.27
N LEU A 211 10.30 4.84 1.50
CA LEU A 211 8.91 5.12 1.85
C LEU A 211 8.52 6.62 1.68
N HIS A 212 9.43 7.48 1.23
CA HIS A 212 9.13 8.88 0.86
C HIS A 212 8.90 9.10 -0.64
N LEU A 213 8.74 8.03 -1.42
CA LEU A 213 8.57 8.11 -2.87
C LEU A 213 7.37 8.99 -3.32
N PRO A 214 6.13 8.86 -2.80
CA PRO A 214 4.99 9.69 -3.23
C PRO A 214 5.24 11.17 -2.98
N SER A 215 5.82 11.51 -1.82
CA SER A 215 6.18 12.89 -1.50
C SER A 215 7.23 13.45 -2.45
N GLN A 216 8.18 12.63 -2.90
CA GLN A 216 9.18 13.04 -3.90
C GLN A 216 8.61 13.13 -5.32
N MET A 217 7.64 12.28 -5.68
CA MET A 217 6.97 12.35 -6.97
C MET A 217 6.12 13.62 -7.12
N LEU A 218 5.56 14.13 -6.02
CA LEU A 218 4.84 15.40 -5.98
C LEU A 218 5.78 16.62 -5.88
N ASN A 219 6.75 16.56 -4.96
CA ASN A 219 7.64 17.67 -4.64
C ASN A 219 9.12 17.31 -4.85
N GLY A 220 9.46 17.05 -6.12
CA GLY A 220 10.77 16.55 -6.53
C GLY A 220 11.96 17.43 -6.15
N LYS A 221 11.79 18.75 -6.01
CA LYS A 221 12.90 19.66 -5.65
C LYS A 221 13.28 19.58 -4.16
N ILE A 222 12.31 19.58 -3.27
CA ILE A 222 12.54 19.59 -1.82
C ILE A 222 12.96 18.19 -1.36
N PHE A 223 12.22 17.17 -1.77
CA PHE A 223 12.49 15.82 -1.31
C PHE A 223 13.77 15.22 -1.89
N LYS A 224 14.20 15.60 -3.09
CA LYS A 224 15.50 15.16 -3.63
C LYS A 224 16.69 15.60 -2.77
N ILE A 225 16.59 16.77 -2.13
CA ILE A 225 17.61 17.28 -1.21
C ILE A 225 17.61 16.47 0.09
N LEU A 226 16.42 16.08 0.57
CA LEU A 226 16.25 15.33 1.82
C LEU A 226 16.62 13.84 1.68
N THR A 227 16.20 13.19 0.59
CA THR A 227 16.41 11.76 0.36
C THR A 227 17.77 11.45 -0.26
N LEU A 228 18.47 12.48 -0.78
CA LEU A 228 19.76 12.38 -1.49
C LEU A 228 19.73 11.44 -2.71
N LEU A 229 18.54 11.09 -3.19
CA LEU A 229 18.31 10.14 -4.28
C LEU A 229 17.46 10.78 -5.38
N SER A 230 17.72 10.40 -6.62
CA SER A 230 16.87 10.77 -7.75
C SER A 230 15.55 9.97 -7.73
N THR A 231 14.50 10.50 -8.35
CA THR A 231 13.20 9.81 -8.43
C THR A 231 13.28 8.42 -9.05
N PRO A 232 14.04 8.16 -10.14
CA PRO A 232 14.15 6.82 -10.71
C PRO A 232 14.93 5.87 -9.80
N GLU A 233 15.95 6.36 -9.10
CA GLU A 233 16.76 5.56 -8.18
C GLU A 233 15.93 5.04 -7.02
N MET A 234 15.01 5.86 -6.49
CA MET A 234 14.08 5.42 -5.45
C MET A 234 13.04 4.42 -5.95
N VAL A 235 12.53 4.59 -7.17
CA VAL A 235 11.60 3.61 -7.77
C VAL A 235 12.31 2.26 -7.92
N ILE A 236 13.52 2.25 -8.49
CA ILE A 236 14.33 1.04 -8.65
C ILE A 236 14.65 0.42 -7.29
N GLY A 237 15.07 1.23 -6.30
CA GLY A 237 15.34 0.78 -4.94
C GLY A 237 14.14 0.09 -4.30
N ASN A 238 12.94 0.69 -4.38
CA ASN A 238 11.70 0.08 -3.91
C ASN A 238 11.43 -1.28 -4.58
N LEU A 239 11.53 -1.35 -5.91
CA LEU A 239 11.30 -2.60 -6.65
C LEU A 239 12.31 -3.69 -6.28
N VAL A 240 13.57 -3.33 -6.06
CA VAL A 240 14.61 -4.26 -5.60
C VAL A 240 14.27 -4.78 -4.19
N TYR A 241 13.88 -3.91 -3.26
CA TYR A 241 13.49 -4.34 -1.91
C TYR A 241 12.25 -5.25 -1.92
N ILE A 242 11.24 -4.94 -2.74
CA ILE A 242 10.07 -5.80 -2.92
C ILE A 242 10.51 -7.18 -3.42
N ALA A 243 11.36 -7.24 -4.44
CA ALA A 243 11.86 -8.50 -4.99
C ALA A 243 12.67 -9.30 -3.95
N ILE A 244 13.49 -8.63 -3.14
CA ILE A 244 14.26 -9.27 -2.05
C ILE A 244 13.31 -9.85 -1.00
N PHE A 245 12.34 -9.08 -0.50
CA PHE A 245 11.43 -9.55 0.55
C PHE A 245 10.52 -10.69 0.07
N LEU A 246 10.00 -10.60 -1.15
CA LEU A 246 9.26 -11.70 -1.76
C LEU A 246 10.15 -12.92 -1.97
N GLY A 247 11.37 -12.75 -2.50
CA GLY A 247 12.33 -13.84 -2.70
C GLY A 247 12.69 -14.56 -1.40
N LEU A 248 12.97 -13.82 -0.32
CA LEU A 248 13.16 -14.38 1.02
C LEU A 248 11.91 -15.11 1.51
N GLY A 249 10.73 -14.53 1.31
CA GLY A 249 9.45 -15.14 1.67
C GLY A 249 9.24 -16.48 0.98
N PHE A 250 9.58 -16.58 -0.31
CA PHE A 250 9.53 -17.82 -1.07
C PHE A 250 10.49 -18.89 -0.54
N LEU A 251 11.73 -18.50 -0.23
CA LEU A 251 12.74 -19.42 0.33
C LEU A 251 12.31 -19.97 1.68
N VAL A 252 11.81 -19.11 2.57
CA VAL A 252 11.30 -19.50 3.90
C VAL A 252 10.12 -20.46 3.73
N PHE A 253 9.16 -20.14 2.87
CA PHE A 253 7.98 -21.00 2.63
C PHE A 253 8.37 -22.38 2.09
N ARG A 254 9.37 -22.46 1.19
CA ARG A 254 9.82 -23.73 0.62
C ARG A 254 10.49 -24.64 1.64
N ARG A 255 11.34 -24.07 2.51
CA ARG A 255 12.09 -24.81 3.55
C ARG A 255 11.25 -25.17 4.77
N ARG A 256 10.06 -24.57 4.92
CA ARG A 256 9.20 -24.79 6.08
C ARG A 256 8.57 -26.18 6.06
N ASN A 257 8.66 -26.88 7.19
CA ASN A 257 7.92 -28.11 7.43
C ASN A 257 6.44 -27.76 7.64
N VAL A 258 5.55 -28.47 6.92
CA VAL A 258 4.10 -28.25 6.90
C VAL A 258 3.40 -29.45 7.49
#